data_AF-A0ABD2WLB9-F1
#
_entry.id   AF-A0ABD2WLB9-F1
#
_cell.length_a   1.000
_cell.length_b   1.000
_cell.length_c   1.000
_cell.angle_alpha   90.00
_cell.angle_beta   90.00
_cell.angle_gamma   90.00
#
_symmetry.space_group_name_H-M   'P 1'
#
loop_
_entity.id
_entity.type
_entity.pdbx_description
1 polymer ?
#
loop_
_entity_poly.entity_id
_entity_poly.type
_entity_poly.pdbx_seq_one_letter_code
_entity_poly.pdbx_strand_id
1 'polypeptide(L)'
;MYLESQKRYTRATLASKKDRIESYERQLERNRQHMAAEAKRAAKMEKKLKVVLGGYMNRTQVLTKQFNDVIEQIDQSRLEYSTFKFLKQQEDAAIPKRIRALEEDVNRQRTREHGLQMRFAGLQDRLKELGLSEHELLANQEPIS
;
A
#
# COMPACT_ATOMS: atom_id res chain seq x y z
N MET A 1 -59.29 21.56 -30.80
CA MET A 1 -58.39 22.72 -30.86
C MET A 1 -59.20 23.97 -30.57
N TYR A 2 -58.73 24.86 -29.71
CA TYR A 2 -59.44 26.11 -29.40
C TYR A 2 -59.09 27.16 -30.44
N LEU A 3 -60.10 27.75 -31.10
CA LEU A 3 -59.93 28.83 -32.06
C LEU A 3 -60.27 30.15 -31.39
N GLU A 4 -59.32 31.08 -31.32
CA GLU A 4 -59.58 32.37 -30.67
C GLU A 4 -60.48 33.27 -31.51
N SER A 5 -60.31 33.25 -32.83
CA SER A 5 -61.14 34.01 -33.77
C SER A 5 -62.64 33.74 -33.61
N GLN A 6 -63.01 32.52 -33.21
CA GLN A 6 -64.40 32.08 -33.01
C GLN A 6 -64.75 31.81 -31.54
N LYS A 7 -63.82 32.02 -30.60
CA LYS A 7 -63.94 31.70 -29.16
C LYS A 7 -64.56 30.32 -28.87
N ARG A 8 -64.21 29.29 -29.65
CA ARG A 8 -64.84 27.96 -29.59
C ARG A 8 -63.84 26.83 -29.81
N TYR A 9 -64.12 25.69 -29.20
CA TYR A 9 -63.42 24.43 -29.48
C TYR A 9 -63.98 23.76 -30.74
N THR A 10 -63.10 23.45 -31.69
CA THR A 10 -63.45 22.74 -32.92
C THR A 10 -62.50 21.57 -33.18
N ARG A 11 -62.90 20.64 -34.06
CA ARG A 11 -62.05 19.55 -34.53
C ARG A 11 -61.02 20.11 -35.52
N ALA A 12 -59.77 19.63 -35.44
CA ALA A 12 -58.66 20.15 -36.24
C ALA A 12 -58.87 20.00 -37.77
N THR A 13 -59.78 19.12 -38.20
CA THR A 13 -60.15 18.92 -39.60
C THR A 13 -61.07 20.00 -40.17
N LEU A 14 -61.80 20.71 -39.31
CA LEU A 14 -62.78 21.76 -39.69
C LEU A 14 -62.18 23.18 -39.58
N ALA A 15 -60.93 23.32 -39.15
CA ALA A 15 -60.25 24.59 -38.95
C ALA A 15 -59.34 24.94 -40.14
N SER A 16 -59.28 26.21 -40.52
CA SER A 16 -58.35 26.68 -41.55
C SER A 16 -56.90 26.43 -41.16
N LYS A 17 -55.99 26.30 -42.13
CA LYS A 17 -54.55 26.19 -41.87
C LYS A 17 -54.04 27.35 -41.00
N LYS A 18 -54.54 28.56 -41.25
CA LYS A 18 -54.21 29.77 -40.47
C LYS A 18 -54.64 29.65 -39.01
N ASP A 19 -55.89 29.26 -38.78
CA ASP A 19 -56.47 29.07 -37.44
C ASP A 19 -55.75 27.97 -36.64
N ARG A 20 -55.27 26.92 -37.32
CA ARG A 20 -54.43 25.88 -36.70
C ARG A 20 -53.06 26.40 -36.28
N ILE A 21 -52.40 27.19 -37.13
CA ILE A 21 -51.09 27.79 -36.80
C ILE A 21 -51.24 28.69 -35.58
N GLU A 22 -52.22 29.60 -35.58
CA GLU A 22 -52.45 30.54 -34.48
C GLU A 22 -52.76 29.83 -33.15
N SER A 23 -53.55 28.76 -33.20
CA SER A 23 -53.89 28.00 -32.00
C SER A 23 -52.72 27.11 -31.49
N TYR A 24 -51.81 26.67 -32.37
CA TYR A 24 -50.57 26.03 -31.94
C TYR A 24 -49.56 27.04 -31.39
N GLU A 25 -49.46 28.24 -31.98
CA GLU A 25 -48.61 29.33 -31.48
C GLU A 25 -49.01 29.74 -30.06
N ARG A 26 -50.30 29.89 -29.79
CA ARG A 26 -50.82 30.15 -28.44
C ARG A 26 -50.50 29.05 -27.44
N GLN A 27 -50.63 27.78 -27.85
CA GLN A 27 -50.28 26.65 -26.99
C GLN A 27 -48.78 26.61 -26.70
N LEU A 28 -47.95 26.90 -27.70
CA LEU A 28 -46.50 26.98 -27.55
C LEU A 28 -46.11 28.11 -26.61
N GLU A 29 -46.73 29.28 -26.75
CA GLU A 29 -46.46 30.43 -25.89
C GLU A 29 -46.89 30.16 -24.44
N ARG A 30 -48.07 29.57 -24.23
CA ARG A 30 -48.49 29.10 -22.89
C ARG A 30 -47.50 28.10 -22.30
N ASN A 31 -47.01 27.15 -23.09
CA ASN A 31 -46.04 26.16 -22.63
C ASN A 31 -44.70 26.81 -22.28
N ARG A 32 -44.24 27.82 -23.03
CA ARG A 32 -43.05 28.62 -22.70
C ARG A 32 -43.20 29.35 -21.38
N GLN A 33 -44.35 29.99 -21.15
CA GLN A 33 -44.63 30.71 -19.91
C GLN A 33 -44.67 29.75 -18.71
N HIS A 34 -45.30 28.58 -18.86
CA HIS A 34 -45.27 27.54 -17.84
C HIS A 34 -43.84 27.05 -17.56
N MET A 35 -43.07 26.76 -18.60
CA MET A 35 -41.68 26.30 -18.45
C MET A 35 -40.82 27.34 -17.74
N ALA A 36 -40.95 28.62 -18.09
CA ALA A 36 -40.23 29.71 -17.43
C ALA A 36 -40.62 29.85 -15.94
N ALA A 37 -41.90 29.70 -15.63
CA ALA A 37 -42.39 29.75 -14.26
C ALA A 37 -41.88 28.55 -13.43
N GLU A 38 -41.94 27.34 -13.98
CA GLU A 38 -41.44 26.13 -13.33
C GLU A 38 -39.92 26.14 -13.16
N ALA A 39 -39.16 26.56 -14.17
CA ALA A 39 -37.71 26.71 -14.06
C ALA A 39 -37.32 27.69 -12.96
N LYS A 40 -38.05 28.81 -12.83
CA LYS A 40 -37.82 29.78 -11.74
C LYS A 40 -38.17 29.20 -10.37
N ARG A 41 -39.21 28.37 -10.26
CA ARG A 41 -39.55 27.66 -9.01
C ARG A 41 -38.48 26.62 -8.66
N ALA A 42 -38.07 25.79 -9.62
CA ALA A 42 -37.02 24.80 -9.46
C ALA A 42 -35.71 25.44 -9.00
N ALA A 43 -35.24 26.49 -9.68
CA ALA A 43 -34.01 27.19 -9.31
C ALA A 43 -34.04 27.77 -7.88
N LYS A 44 -35.20 28.27 -7.43
CA LYS A 44 -35.38 28.73 -6.04
C LYS A 44 -35.30 27.57 -5.04
N MET A 45 -35.95 26.45 -5.36
CA MET A 45 -35.91 25.25 -4.51
C MET A 45 -34.50 24.67 -4.44
N GLU A 46 -33.81 24.55 -5.57
CA GLU A 46 -32.42 24.09 -5.64
C GLU A 46 -31.48 24.99 -4.82
N LYS A 47 -31.61 26.31 -4.93
CA LYS A 47 -30.81 27.23 -4.12
C LYS A 47 -31.06 27.03 -2.61
N LYS A 48 -32.32 26.84 -2.21
CA LYS A 48 -32.68 26.55 -0.81
C LYS A 48 -32.10 25.21 -0.35
N LEU A 49 -32.26 24.16 -1.15
CA LEU A 49 -31.72 22.83 -0.85
C LEU A 49 -30.19 22.86 -0.76
N LYS A 50 -29.51 23.58 -1.65
CA LYS A 50 -28.06 23.72 -1.61
C LYS A 50 -27.57 24.38 -0.33
N VAL A 51 -28.26 25.40 0.17
CA VAL A 51 -27.92 26.06 1.44
C VAL A 51 -28.17 25.12 2.63
N VAL A 52 -29.31 24.43 2.66
CA VAL A 52 -29.70 23.58 3.79
C VAL A 52 -28.93 22.26 3.83
N LEU A 53 -28.73 21.62 2.68
CA LEU A 53 -28.16 20.28 2.56
C LEU A 53 -26.68 20.28 2.16
N GLY A 54 -26.15 21.36 1.57
CA GLY A 54 -24.78 21.38 1.06
C GLY A 54 -23.73 21.08 2.13
N GLY A 55 -23.91 21.60 3.34
CA GLY A 55 -23.03 21.30 4.48
C GLY A 55 -23.08 19.82 4.87
N TYR A 56 -24.29 19.24 4.95
CA TYR A 56 -24.48 17.82 5.25
C TYR A 56 -23.91 16.92 4.15
N MET A 57 -24.11 17.26 2.87
CA MET A 57 -23.54 16.51 1.75
C MET A 57 -22.01 16.50 1.78
N ASN A 58 -21.38 17.66 2.02
CA ASN A 58 -19.93 17.74 2.17
C ASN A 58 -19.43 16.93 3.37
N ARG A 59 -20.14 17.02 4.51
CA ARG A 59 -19.82 16.23 5.71
C ARG A 59 -19.88 14.73 5.42
N THR A 60 -20.93 14.27 4.74
CA THR A 60 -21.06 12.87 4.34
C THR A 60 -19.93 12.45 3.42
N GLN A 61 -19.61 13.23 2.38
CA GLN A 61 -18.50 12.91 1.47
C GLN A 61 -17.16 12.77 2.19
N VAL A 62 -16.86 13.70 3.11
CA VAL A 62 -15.63 13.65 3.92
C VAL A 62 -15.61 12.41 4.81
N LEU A 63 -16.70 12.12 5.51
CA LEU A 63 -16.80 10.95 6.40
C LEU A 63 -16.69 9.64 5.62
N THR A 64 -17.34 9.53 4.46
CA THR A 64 -17.22 8.36 3.58
C THR A 64 -15.79 8.16 3.13
N LYS A 65 -15.08 9.24 2.75
CA LYS A 65 -13.67 9.14 2.37
C LYS A 65 -12.82 8.65 3.54
N GLN A 66 -12.94 9.30 4.71
CA GLN A 66 -12.19 8.89 5.92
C GLN A 66 -12.47 7.44 6.31
N PHE A 67 -13.72 7.00 6.21
CA PHE A 67 -14.11 5.63 6.49
C PHE A 67 -13.44 4.64 5.54
N ASN A 68 -13.43 4.93 4.24
CA ASN A 68 -12.76 4.09 3.25
C ASN A 68 -11.24 4.06 3.46
N ASP A 69 -10.61 5.22 3.72
CA ASP A 69 -9.17 5.31 4.01
C ASP A 69 -8.78 4.43 5.23
N VAL A 70 -9.62 4.42 6.27
CA VAL A 70 -9.39 3.57 7.46
C VAL A 70 -9.59 2.09 7.16
N ILE A 71 -10.57 1.73 6.31
CA ILE A 71 -10.75 0.34 5.87
C ILE A 71 -9.50 -0.16 5.14
N GLU A 72 -8.96 0.63 4.20
CA GLU A 72 -7.74 0.29 3.48
C GLU A 72 -6.55 0.10 4.42
N GLN A 73 -6.41 0.97 5.43
CA GLN A 73 -5.36 0.83 6.46
C GLN A 73 -5.53 -0.43 7.32
N ILE A 74 -6.76 -0.81 7.66
CA ILE A 74 -7.04 -2.05 8.40
C ILE A 74 -6.64 -3.27 7.59
N ASP A 75 -6.99 -3.31 6.31
CA ASP A 75 -6.66 -4.44 5.44
C ASP A 75 -5.16 -4.55 5.20
N GLN A 76 -4.47 -3.43 5.00
CA GLN A 76 -3.00 -3.39 4.92
C GLN A 76 -2.36 -3.91 6.22
N SER A 77 -2.83 -3.44 7.38
CA SER A 77 -2.30 -3.86 8.69
C SER A 77 -2.53 -5.36 8.94
N ARG A 78 -3.65 -5.91 8.50
CA ARG A 78 -3.96 -7.35 8.59
C ARG A 78 -3.02 -8.17 7.73
N LEU A 79 -2.75 -7.71 6.51
CA LEU A 79 -1.81 -8.36 5.59
C LEU A 79 -0.38 -8.35 6.15
N GLU A 80 0.06 -7.20 6.66
CA GLU A 80 1.36 -7.05 7.33
C GLU A 80 1.46 -7.98 8.54
N TYR A 81 0.45 -8.00 9.41
CA TYR A 81 0.41 -8.88 10.57
C TYR A 81 0.54 -10.35 10.19
N SER A 82 -0.21 -10.81 9.17
CA SER A 82 -0.13 -12.18 8.69
C SER A 82 1.27 -12.50 8.15
N THR A 83 1.86 -11.56 7.42
CA THR A 83 3.20 -11.70 6.84
C THR A 83 4.27 -11.79 7.92
N PHE A 84 4.25 -10.87 8.90
CA PHE A 84 5.21 -10.89 10.00
C PHE A 84 5.03 -12.10 10.92
N LYS A 85 3.80 -12.57 11.12
CA LYS A 85 3.54 -13.81 11.86
C LYS A 85 4.18 -15.01 11.16
N PHE A 86 4.03 -15.11 9.84
CA PHE A 86 4.68 -16.16 9.05
C PHE A 86 6.21 -16.05 9.08
N LEU A 87 6.75 -14.84 8.86
CA LEU A 87 8.19 -14.59 8.89
C LEU A 87 8.79 -14.93 10.26
N LYS A 88 8.09 -14.57 11.35
CA LYS A 88 8.50 -14.94 12.70
C LYS A 88 8.61 -16.45 12.87
N GLN A 89 7.62 -17.22 12.42
CA GLN A 89 7.67 -18.68 12.51
C GLN A 89 8.85 -19.27 11.72
N GLN A 90 9.15 -18.70 10.57
CA GLN A 90 10.31 -19.10 9.75
C GLN A 90 11.64 -18.77 10.46
N GLU A 91 11.76 -17.57 11.03
CA GLU A 91 12.95 -17.15 11.78
C GLU A 91 13.14 -17.97 13.05
N ASP A 92 12.08 -18.23 13.82
CA ASP A 92 12.12 -19.08 15.03
C ASP A 92 12.68 -20.48 14.71
N ALA A 93 12.39 -21.01 13.51
CA ALA A 93 12.94 -22.28 13.04
C ALA A 93 14.36 -22.18 12.46
N ALA A 94 14.73 -21.02 11.90
CA ALA A 94 16.03 -20.80 11.25
C ALA A 94 17.13 -20.45 12.25
N ILE A 95 16.84 -19.66 13.28
CA ILE A 95 17.81 -19.20 14.29
C ILE A 95 18.59 -20.37 14.93
N PRO A 96 17.94 -21.45 15.44
CA PRO A 96 18.66 -22.56 16.05
C PRO A 96 19.59 -23.28 15.08
N LYS A 97 19.23 -23.34 13.78
CA LYS A 97 20.09 -23.95 12.75
C LYS A 97 21.34 -23.10 12.51
N ARG A 98 21.19 -21.77 12.44
CA ARG A 98 22.32 -20.84 12.29
C ARG A 98 23.26 -20.92 13.48
N ILE A 99 22.72 -20.95 14.71
CA ILE A 99 23.52 -21.06 15.93
C ILE A 99 24.32 -22.37 15.92
N ARG A 100 23.66 -23.51 15.68
CA ARG A 100 24.36 -24.81 15.64
C ARG A 100 25.46 -24.88 14.58
N ALA A 101 25.22 -24.32 13.39
CA ALA A 101 26.24 -24.27 12.34
C ALA A 101 27.47 -23.46 12.80
N LEU A 102 27.25 -22.29 13.42
CA LEU A 102 28.33 -21.48 13.97
C LEU A 102 29.08 -22.19 15.11
N GLU A 103 28.36 -22.88 16.00
CA GLU A 103 28.96 -23.67 17.09
C GLU A 103 29.86 -24.79 16.55
N GLU A 104 29.41 -25.51 15.52
CA GLU A 104 30.22 -26.54 14.86
C GLU A 104 31.48 -25.96 14.22
N ASP A 105 31.35 -24.84 13.51
CA ASP A 105 32.49 -24.19 12.86
C ASP A 105 33.52 -23.67 13.88
N VAL A 106 33.05 -23.06 14.97
CA VAL A 106 33.92 -22.63 16.08
C VAL A 106 34.63 -23.83 16.71
N ASN A 107 33.92 -24.94 16.93
CA ASN A 107 34.53 -26.14 17.51
C ASN A 107 35.58 -26.77 16.60
N ARG A 108 35.33 -26.79 15.28
CA ARG A 108 36.32 -27.22 14.27
C ARG A 108 37.56 -26.34 14.29
N GLN A 109 37.40 -25.02 14.35
CA GLN A 109 38.53 -24.10 14.43
C GLN A 109 39.33 -24.28 15.71
N ARG A 110 38.65 -24.43 16.85
CA ARG A 110 39.31 -24.67 18.15
C ARG A 110 40.13 -25.96 18.16
N THR A 111 39.57 -27.04 17.60
CA THR A 111 40.28 -28.32 17.48
C THR A 111 41.53 -28.19 16.61
N ARG A 112 41.41 -27.48 15.48
CA ARG A 112 42.52 -27.21 14.57
C ARG A 112 43.61 -26.35 15.22
N GLU A 113 43.22 -25.28 15.89
CA GLU A 113 44.13 -24.40 16.64
C GLU A 113 44.92 -25.19 17.69
N HIS A 114 44.22 -25.98 18.50
CA HIS A 114 44.85 -26.82 19.52
C HIS A 114 45.89 -27.78 18.91
N GLY A 115 45.54 -28.44 17.80
CA GLY A 115 46.48 -29.32 17.09
C GLY A 115 47.70 -28.58 16.52
N LEU A 116 47.54 -27.34 16.05
CA LEU A 116 48.64 -26.50 15.58
C LEU A 116 49.55 -26.05 16.73
N GLN A 117 48.98 -25.65 17.87
CA GLN A 117 49.74 -25.27 19.07
C GLN A 117 50.58 -26.43 19.59
N MET A 118 50.03 -27.64 19.67
CA MET A 118 50.77 -28.85 20.08
C MET A 118 51.93 -29.16 19.14
N ARG A 119 51.73 -29.03 17.82
CA ARG A 119 52.81 -29.22 16.83
C ARG A 119 53.90 -28.16 17.00
N PHE A 120 53.52 -26.91 17.22
CA PHE A 120 54.47 -25.83 17.44
C PHE A 120 55.31 -26.06 18.70
N ALA A 121 54.68 -26.46 19.82
CA ALA A 121 55.38 -26.81 21.05
C ALA A 121 56.41 -27.94 20.82
N GLY A 122 56.00 -29.03 20.16
CA GLY A 122 56.92 -30.13 19.83
C GLY A 122 58.08 -29.72 18.92
N LEU A 123 57.85 -28.84 17.94
CA LEU A 123 58.92 -28.29 17.10
C LEU A 123 59.87 -27.38 17.89
N GLN A 124 59.36 -26.59 18.83
CA GLN A 124 60.20 -25.78 19.71
C GLN A 124 61.10 -26.64 20.59
N ASP A 125 60.58 -27.73 21.15
CA ASP A 125 61.38 -28.62 21.98
C ASP A 125 62.46 -29.35 21.17
N ARG A 126 62.12 -29.83 19.96
CA ARG A 126 63.10 -30.40 19.01
C ARG A 126 64.20 -29.40 18.65
N LEU A 127 63.84 -28.14 18.44
CA LEU A 127 64.79 -27.08 18.10
C LEU A 127 65.73 -26.78 19.27
N LYS A 128 65.23 -26.81 20.52
CA LYS A 128 66.07 -26.70 21.72
C LYS A 128 67.01 -27.89 21.87
N GLU A 129 66.52 -29.13 21.68
CA GLU A 129 67.34 -30.35 21.73
C GLU A 129 68.48 -30.30 20.71
N LEU A 130 68.20 -29.88 19.47
CA LEU A 130 69.22 -29.72 18.44
C LEU A 130 70.22 -28.61 18.78
N GLY A 131 69.77 -27.47 19.30
CA GLY A 131 70.67 -26.40 19.74
C GLY A 131 71.54 -26.80 20.94
N LEU A 132 71.03 -27.60 21.87
CA LEU A 132 71.78 -28.19 22.98
C LEU A 132 72.81 -29.20 22.47
N SER A 133 72.41 -30.08 21.54
CA SER A 133 73.30 -31.04 20.89
C SER A 133 74.42 -30.36 20.10
N GLU A 134 74.13 -29.25 19.42
CA GLU A 134 75.14 -28.45 18.71
C GLU A 134 76.13 -27.81 19.70
N HIS A 135 75.65 -27.30 20.84
CA HIS A 135 76.50 -26.79 21.91
C HIS A 135 77.35 -27.88 22.60
N GLU A 136 76.80 -29.08 22.78
CA GLU A 136 77.51 -30.25 23.32
C GLU A 136 78.56 -30.79 22.34
N LEU A 137 78.27 -30.77 21.04
CA LEU A 137 79.24 -31.13 19.99
C LEU A 137 80.37 -30.12 19.89
N LEU A 138 80.09 -28.82 20.05
CA LEU A 138 81.11 -27.76 20.11
C LEU A 138 81.93 -27.82 21.41
N ALA A 139 81.34 -28.24 22.53
CA ALA A 139 82.06 -28.41 23.81
C ALA A 139 82.94 -29.67 23.83
N ASN A 140 82.59 -30.70 23.04
CA ASN A 140 83.36 -31.95 22.93
C ASN A 140 84.39 -31.96 21.79
N GLN A 141 84.52 -30.86 21.03
CA GLN A 141 85.67 -30.65 20.16
C GLN A 141 86.82 -30.08 21.00
N GLU A 142 87.70 -30.96 21.51
CA GLU A 142 88.96 -30.53 22.12
C GLU A 142 89.79 -29.69 21.12
N PRO A 143 90.55 -28.68 21.59
CA PRO A 143 91.40 -27.88 20.74
C PRO A 143 92.47 -28.77 20.10
N ILE A 144 92.44 -28.85 18.77
CA ILE A 144 93.48 -29.50 17.97
C ILE A 144 94.79 -28.76 18.28
N SER A 145 95.72 -29.47 18.93
CA SER A 145 97.11 -29.05 19.15
C SER A 145 97.90 -28.95 17.86
#